data_AF-A0A6V8ES15-F1
#
_entry.id   AF-A0A6V8ES15-F1
#
_cell.length_a   1.000
_cell.length_b   1.000
_cell.length_c   1.000
_cell.angle_alpha   90.00
_cell.angle_beta   90.00
_cell.angle_gamma   90.00
#
_symmetry.space_group_name_H-M   'P 1'
#
loop_
_entity.id
_entity.type
_entity.pdbx_description
1 polymer ?
#
loop_
_entity_poly.entity_id
_entity_poly.type
_entity_poly.pdbx_seq_one_letter_code
_entity_poly.pdbx_strand_id
1 'polypeptide(L)'
;MTEEEKIVDFATVRDLLMGAQERRRDLTYEQRAALFHAEWAASDNRNGYPTDAAVFEALKNAIAELPAFEKYPELAAKLAELMPLSEIEIKAVMASRRASIDDGDINAVIELVRQHVGIE
;
A
#
# COMPACT_ATOMS: atom_id res chain seq x y z
N MET A 1 10.25 -25.50 0.57
CA MET A 1 10.26 -24.10 1.05
C MET A 1 8.82 -23.67 1.10
N THR A 2 8.29 -23.37 2.28
CA THR A 2 7.01 -22.65 2.39
C THR A 2 7.29 -21.25 1.86
N GLU A 3 6.67 -20.87 0.75
CA GLU A 3 6.73 -19.47 0.29
C GLU A 3 6.11 -18.62 1.40
N GLU A 4 6.89 -17.68 1.95
CA GLU A 4 6.36 -16.70 2.90
C GLU A 4 5.32 -15.84 2.16
N GLU A 5 4.11 -15.73 2.73
CA GLU A 5 3.10 -14.82 2.21
C GLU A 5 3.60 -13.38 2.34
N LYS A 6 3.78 -12.71 1.20
CA LYS A 6 4.22 -11.32 1.14
C LYS A 6 3.06 -10.40 0.73
N ILE A 7 2.85 -9.33 1.50
CA ILE A 7 1.98 -8.23 1.07
C ILE A 7 2.75 -7.37 0.06
N VAL A 8 2.15 -7.20 -1.11
CA VAL A 8 2.71 -6.43 -2.24
C VAL A 8 1.78 -5.27 -2.60
N ASP A 9 2.36 -4.24 -3.22
CA ASP A 9 1.65 -3.06 -3.71
C ASP A 9 0.96 -3.29 -5.06
N PHE A 10 0.10 -2.35 -5.44
CA PHE A 10 -0.61 -2.43 -6.73
C PHE A 10 0.30 -2.30 -7.95
N ALA A 11 1.45 -1.60 -7.88
CA ALA A 11 2.38 -1.52 -9.00
C ALA A 11 3.06 -2.88 -9.24
N THR A 12 3.47 -3.56 -8.17
CA THR A 12 3.97 -4.95 -8.24
C THR A 12 2.91 -5.90 -8.81
N VAL A 13 1.65 -5.81 -8.36
CA VAL A 13 0.55 -6.64 -8.89
C VAL A 13 0.33 -6.39 -10.39
N ARG A 14 0.30 -5.12 -10.81
CA ARG A 14 0.19 -4.72 -12.22
C ARG A 14 1.29 -5.38 -13.04
N ASP A 15 2.55 -5.23 -12.64
CA ASP A 15 3.70 -5.72 -13.40
C ASP A 15 3.71 -7.26 -13.49
N LEU A 16 3.31 -7.94 -12.42
CA LEU A 16 3.15 -9.41 -12.41
C LEU A 16 2.07 -9.88 -13.40
N LEU A 17 0.92 -9.20 -13.44
CA LEU A 17 -0.19 -9.54 -14.33
C LEU A 17 0.11 -9.20 -15.79
N MET A 18 0.76 -8.06 -16.05
CA MET A 18 1.26 -7.71 -17.40
C MET A 18 2.25 -8.77 -17.89
N GLY A 19 3.23 -9.14 -17.07
CA GLY A 19 4.17 -10.20 -17.43
C GLY A 19 3.49 -11.56 -17.63
N ALA A 20 2.45 -11.87 -16.87
CA ALA A 20 1.66 -13.09 -17.09
C ALA A 20 0.90 -13.05 -18.43
N GLN A 21 0.32 -11.90 -18.78
CA GLN A 21 -0.36 -11.67 -20.05
C GLN A 21 0.60 -11.82 -21.24
N GLU A 22 1.80 -11.27 -21.17
CA GLU A 22 2.82 -11.40 -22.22
C GLU A 22 3.21 -12.87 -22.47
N ARG A 23 3.38 -13.65 -21.39
CA ARG A 23 3.78 -15.06 -21.48
C ARG A 23 2.67 -15.98 -21.97
N ARG A 24 1.43 -15.75 -21.52
CA ARG A 24 0.31 -16.69 -21.71
C ARG A 24 -0.70 -16.22 -22.76
N ARG A 25 -0.61 -14.97 -23.21
CA ARG A 25 -1.53 -14.23 -24.09
C ARG A 25 -2.95 -14.05 -23.56
N ASP A 26 -3.45 -14.98 -22.74
CA ASP A 26 -4.79 -14.92 -22.19
C ASP A 26 -4.76 -14.95 -20.65
N LEU A 27 -5.35 -13.92 -20.05
CA LEU A 27 -5.64 -13.84 -18.62
C LEU A 27 -7.08 -14.34 -18.40
N THR A 28 -7.34 -14.96 -17.24
CA THR A 28 -8.72 -15.21 -16.84
C THR A 28 -9.48 -13.90 -16.67
N TYR A 29 -10.82 -13.96 -16.65
CA TYR A 29 -11.65 -12.77 -16.41
C TYR A 29 -11.24 -12.03 -15.13
N GLU A 30 -11.06 -12.76 -14.03
CA GLU A 30 -10.66 -12.17 -12.74
C GLU A 30 -9.25 -11.57 -12.78
N GLN A 31 -8.31 -12.21 -13.48
CA GLN A 31 -6.95 -11.68 -13.63
C GLN A 31 -6.93 -10.40 -14.46
N ARG A 32 -7.75 -10.31 -15.50
CA ARG A 32 -7.91 -9.09 -16.30
C ARG A 32 -8.59 -7.98 -15.49
N ALA A 33 -9.60 -8.30 -14.69
CA ALA A 33 -10.22 -7.33 -13.78
C ALA A 33 -9.22 -6.83 -12.73
N ALA A 34 -8.42 -7.74 -12.16
CA ALA A 34 -7.35 -7.39 -11.22
C ALA A 34 -6.27 -6.51 -11.88
N LEU A 35 -5.91 -6.78 -13.14
CA LEU A 35 -4.95 -5.96 -13.89
C LEU A 35 -5.49 -4.54 -14.07
N PHE A 36 -6.74 -4.38 -14.52
CA PHE A 36 -7.34 -3.05 -14.67
C PHE A 36 -7.40 -2.29 -13.33
N HIS A 37 -7.75 -2.98 -12.24
CA HIS A 37 -7.77 -2.37 -10.92
C HIS A 37 -6.37 -1.96 -10.47
N ALA A 38 -5.36 -2.80 -10.69
CA ALA A 38 -3.97 -2.52 -10.33
C ALA A 38 -3.39 -1.37 -11.15
N GLU A 39 -3.68 -1.29 -12.46
CA GLU A 39 -3.31 -0.17 -13.32
C GLU A 39 -3.88 1.15 -12.81
N TRP A 40 -5.18 1.18 -12.50
CA TRP A 40 -5.81 2.38 -11.97
C TRP A 40 -5.27 2.74 -10.58
N ALA A 41 -5.17 1.77 -9.68
CA ALA A 41 -4.79 2.01 -8.29
C ALA A 41 -3.33 2.42 -8.12
N ALA A 42 -2.45 1.97 -9.01
CA ALA A 42 -1.04 2.37 -9.06
C ALA A 42 -0.78 3.66 -9.87
N SER A 43 -1.80 4.20 -10.56
CA SER A 43 -1.71 5.46 -11.29
C SER A 43 -1.94 6.67 -10.39
N ASP A 44 -1.63 7.85 -10.91
CA ASP A 44 -1.96 9.15 -10.30
C ASP A 44 -3.48 9.42 -10.21
N ASN A 45 -4.33 8.66 -10.91
CA ASN A 45 -5.79 8.83 -10.87
C ASN A 45 -6.42 8.53 -9.50
N ARG A 46 -5.73 7.79 -8.63
CA ARG A 46 -6.27 7.42 -7.32
C ARG A 46 -6.14 8.58 -6.33
N ASN A 47 -4.90 9.01 -6.07
CA ASN A 47 -4.57 9.97 -5.01
C ASN A 47 -3.66 11.13 -5.50
N GLY A 48 -3.49 11.31 -6.82
CA GLY A 48 -2.66 12.37 -7.41
C GLY A 48 -1.17 12.02 -7.58
N TYR A 49 -0.75 10.85 -7.09
CA TYR A 49 0.63 10.36 -7.18
C TYR A 49 0.61 8.86 -7.52
N PRO A 50 1.53 8.39 -8.39
CA PRO A 50 1.61 6.97 -8.71
C PRO A 50 2.21 6.16 -7.55
N THR A 51 1.85 4.88 -7.47
CA THR A 51 2.51 3.93 -6.56
C THR A 51 3.85 3.53 -7.17
N ASP A 52 4.94 3.79 -6.44
CA ASP A 52 6.26 3.25 -6.73
C ASP A 52 6.57 2.11 -5.75
N ALA A 53 6.97 0.95 -6.27
CA ALA A 53 7.18 -0.24 -5.45
C ALA A 53 8.31 -0.08 -4.41
N ALA A 54 9.36 0.69 -4.74
CA ALA A 54 10.45 0.97 -3.80
C ALA A 54 9.99 1.93 -2.70
N VAL A 55 9.21 2.96 -3.07
CA VAL A 55 8.61 3.89 -2.11
C VAL A 55 7.63 3.16 -1.18
N PHE A 56 6.79 2.29 -1.72
CA PHE A 56 5.89 1.45 -0.93
C PHE A 56 6.65 0.58 0.09
N GLU A 57 7.69 -0.13 -0.34
CA GLU A 57 8.45 -1.00 0.56
C GLU A 57 9.15 -0.18 1.66
N ALA A 58 9.74 0.96 1.31
CA ALA A 58 10.37 1.86 2.27
C ALA A 58 9.35 2.40 3.30
N LEU A 59 8.22 2.92 2.82
CA LEU A 59 7.17 3.49 3.65
C LEU A 59 6.50 2.43 4.53
N LYS A 60 6.19 1.25 3.99
CA LYS A 60 5.64 0.11 4.75
C LYS A 60 6.57 -0.26 5.91
N ASN A 61 7.86 -0.41 5.63
CA ASN A 61 8.83 -0.77 6.66
C ASN A 61 8.93 0.34 7.72
N ALA A 62 8.99 1.60 7.32
CA ALA A 62 9.04 2.71 8.26
C ALA A 62 7.79 2.81 9.16
N ILE A 63 6.59 2.62 8.60
CA ILE A 63 5.35 2.61 9.38
C ILE A 63 5.28 1.39 10.31
N ALA A 64 5.77 0.23 9.87
CA ALA A 64 5.76 -0.99 10.68
C ALA A 64 6.63 -0.90 11.95
N GLU A 65 7.62 0.00 11.99
CA GLU A 65 8.43 0.27 13.19
C GLU A 65 7.68 1.09 14.26
N LEU A 66 6.53 1.69 13.93
CA LEU A 66 5.74 2.46 14.89
C LEU A 66 4.98 1.51 15.84
N PRO A 67 4.90 1.83 17.16
CA PRO A 67 4.29 0.97 18.17
C PRO A 67 2.85 0.52 17.85
N ALA A 68 2.04 1.38 17.22
CA ALA A 68 0.68 1.04 16.84
C ALA A 68 0.55 -0.14 15.86
N PHE A 69 1.60 -0.51 15.14
CA PHE A 69 1.56 -1.51 14.06
C PHE A 69 2.19 -2.86 14.42
N GLU A 70 2.82 -3.00 15.60
CA GLU A 70 3.49 -4.23 16.03
C GLU A 70 2.57 -5.47 15.94
N LYS A 71 1.30 -5.31 16.32
CA LYS A 71 0.30 -6.40 16.30
C LYS A 71 -0.34 -6.63 14.94
N TYR A 72 -0.32 -5.61 14.07
CA TYR A 72 -1.05 -5.61 12.80
C TYR A 72 -0.16 -5.03 11.69
N PRO A 73 0.94 -5.70 11.33
CA PRO A 73 1.88 -5.21 10.32
C PRO A 73 1.23 -5.06 8.93
N GLU A 74 0.12 -5.74 8.66
CA GLU A 74 -0.64 -5.56 7.44
C GLU A 74 -1.28 -4.17 7.31
N LEU A 75 -1.54 -3.49 8.43
CA LEU A 75 -2.06 -2.13 8.43
C LEU A 75 -0.99 -1.13 7.98
N ALA A 76 0.28 -1.38 8.30
CA ALA A 76 1.39 -0.59 7.78
C ALA A 76 1.47 -0.68 6.25
N ALA A 77 1.33 -1.89 5.70
CA ALA A 77 1.26 -2.08 4.25
C ALA A 77 0.03 -1.38 3.64
N LYS A 78 -1.12 -1.44 4.31
CA LYS A 78 -2.33 -0.76 3.83
C LYS A 78 -2.17 0.77 3.82
N LEU A 79 -1.52 1.35 4.83
CA LEU A 79 -1.23 2.78 4.89
C LEU A 79 -0.18 3.18 3.84
N ALA A 80 0.86 2.37 3.63
CA ALA A 80 1.83 2.62 2.58
C ALA A 80 1.21 2.63 1.18
N GLU A 81 0.21 1.77 0.93
CA GLU A 81 -0.54 1.74 -0.33
C GLU A 81 -1.57 2.88 -0.46
N LEU A 82 -2.03 3.45 0.65
CA LEU A 82 -3.01 4.56 0.64
C LEU A 82 -2.35 5.94 0.67
N MET A 83 -1.15 6.05 1.23
CA MET A 83 -0.42 7.31 1.40
C MET A 83 -1.30 8.43 2.00
N PRO A 84 -1.93 8.21 3.17
CA PRO A 84 -2.89 9.18 3.73
C PRO A 84 -2.19 10.43 4.26
N LEU A 85 -2.88 11.57 4.16
CA LEU A 85 -2.40 12.87 4.65
C LEU A 85 -3.30 13.46 5.75
N SER A 86 -4.31 12.70 6.18
CA SER A 86 -5.23 13.11 7.24
C SER A 86 -5.40 12.05 8.32
N GLU A 87 -5.65 12.54 9.53
CA GLU A 87 -5.97 11.71 10.69
C GLU A 87 -7.16 10.77 10.45
N ILE A 88 -8.20 11.26 9.76
CA ILE A 88 -9.43 10.48 9.52
C ILE A 88 -9.15 9.25 8.66
N GLU A 89 -8.30 9.38 7.63
CA GLU A 89 -7.93 8.26 6.76
C GLU A 89 -7.13 7.20 7.53
N ILE A 90 -6.20 7.63 8.39
CA ILE A 90 -5.41 6.72 9.23
C ILE A 90 -6.33 5.97 10.21
N LYS A 91 -7.22 6.69 10.91
CA LYS A 91 -8.18 6.08 11.82
C LYS A 91 -9.13 5.11 11.11
N ALA A 92 -9.52 5.41 9.87
CA ALA A 92 -10.35 4.50 9.07
C ALA A 92 -9.65 3.17 8.77
N VAL A 93 -8.34 3.19 8.47
CA VAL A 93 -7.55 1.97 8.28
C VAL A 93 -7.42 1.18 9.58
N MET A 94 -7.10 1.85 10.69
CA MET A 94 -6.96 1.22 12.02
C MET A 94 -8.26 0.56 12.50
N ALA A 95 -9.41 1.18 12.19
CA ALA A 95 -10.73 0.64 12.54
C ALA A 95 -11.01 -0.74 11.92
N SER A 96 -10.40 -1.09 10.78
CA SER A 96 -10.57 -2.40 10.13
C SER A 96 -10.10 -3.58 10.99
N ARG A 97 -9.21 -3.33 11.96
CA ARG A 97 -8.74 -4.29 12.98
C ARG A 97 -9.14 -3.91 14.40
N ARG A 98 -9.96 -2.87 14.56
CA ARG A 98 -10.28 -2.27 15.88
C ARG A 98 -9.00 -1.92 16.66
N ALA A 99 -7.96 -1.52 15.94
CA ALA A 99 -6.68 -1.13 16.53
C ALA A 99 -6.78 0.31 17.06
N SER A 100 -6.18 0.56 18.21
CA SER A 100 -6.00 1.91 18.74
C SER A 100 -4.70 2.51 18.21
N ILE A 101 -4.71 3.81 17.96
CA ILE A 101 -3.54 4.60 17.57
C ILE A 101 -3.62 5.94 18.30
N ASP A 102 -2.50 6.45 18.79
CA ASP A 102 -2.41 7.75 19.45
C ASP A 102 -2.02 8.87 18.47
N ASP A 103 -2.19 10.12 18.91
CA ASP A 103 -1.92 11.29 18.07
C ASP A 103 -0.44 11.42 17.67
N GLY A 104 0.49 10.84 18.44
CA GLY A 104 1.92 10.81 18.14
C GLY A 104 2.21 9.93 16.93
N ASP A 105 1.73 8.69 16.96
CA ASP A 105 1.87 7.74 15.86
C ASP A 105 1.11 8.20 14.60
N ILE A 106 -0.04 8.87 14.76
CA ILE A 106 -0.77 9.48 13.63
C ILE A 106 0.09 10.54 12.93
N ASN A 107 0.67 11.47 13.70
CA ASN A 107 1.52 12.52 13.13
C ASN A 107 2.77 11.91 12.47
N ALA A 108 3.36 10.88 13.09
CA ALA A 108 4.51 10.18 12.53
C ALA A 108 4.17 9.54 11.17
N VAL A 109 3.01 8.90 11.02
CA VAL A 109 2.57 8.35 9.72
C VAL A 109 2.45 9.45 8.66
N ILE A 110 1.83 10.59 8.99
CA ILE A 110 1.67 11.71 8.04
C ILE A 110 3.04 12.24 7.59
N GLU A 111 3.97 12.43 8.54
CA GLU A 111 5.34 12.88 8.24
C GLU A 111 6.08 11.88 7.35
N LEU A 112 5.97 10.57 7.65
CA LEU A 112 6.57 9.54 6.81
C LEU A 112 6.01 9.56 5.38
N VAL A 113 4.69 9.73 5.22
CA VAL A 113 4.06 9.85 3.89
C VAL A 113 4.59 11.08 3.15
N ARG A 114 4.62 12.25 3.79
CA ARG A 114 5.15 13.49 3.18
C ARG A 114 6.59 13.32 2.68
N GLN A 115 7.45 12.73 3.51
CA GLN A 115 8.87 12.50 3.20
C GLN A 115 9.06 11.55 2.01
N HIS A 116 8.26 10.48 1.95
CA HIS A 116 8.42 9.44 0.92
C HIS A 116 7.76 9.81 -0.41
N VAL A 117 6.65 10.54 -0.39
CA VAL A 117 5.90 10.95 -1.60
C VAL A 117 6.42 12.29 -2.15
N GLY A 118 7.20 13.05 -1.38
CA GLY A 118 7.79 14.32 -1.80
C GLY A 118 6.79 15.48 -1.76
N ILE A 119 5.88 15.47 -0.78
CA ILE A 119 4.87 16.52 -0.57
C ILE A 119 5.31 17.34 0.65
N GLU A 120 5.86 18.53 0.41
CA GLU A 120 6.15 19.52 1.47
C GLU A 120 4.87 20.12 2.08
#